data_AF-A0A2V2WVB4-F1
#
_entry.id   AF-A0A2V2WVB4-F1
#
_cell.length_a   1.000
_cell.length_b   1.000
_cell.length_c   1.000
_cell.angle_alpha   90.00
_cell.angle_beta   90.00
_cell.angle_gamma   90.00
#
_symmetry.space_group_name_H-M   'P 1'
#
loop_
_entity.id
_entity.type
_entity.pdbx_description
1 polymer ?
#
loop_
_entity_poly.entity_id
_entity_poly.type
_entity_poly.pdbx_seq_one_letter_code
_entity_poly.pdbx_strand_id
1 'polypeptide(L)'
;MSTDEACLEVGNTDRYLCVAAANALVEFLEMNYNCTLLPHTVRVQYLALENYVEVSPIAARGLHLISSGPPPRAQSGGQRQDDAVGCGPKKRSTRKTLFRGPREQRQSAPMLSLVDVLNHTMTIVGGRLLRSTILQPLRDPTSIELRYVCVEWLRQEEETLKALRRSLQLLGNNDIERTVSNFSHEPKVQTLKTMQQRIEAVVTLWQLLGSATQLTTTLSNCLREDEGALKDCEHGGPRSHDCCLSSDSGKYDVNEGDAYCSFRD
;
A
#
# COMPACT_ATOMS: atom_id res chain seq x y z
N MET A 1 -27.12 12.21 26.48
CA MET A 1 -26.63 10.90 25.98
C MET A 1 -25.56 11.21 24.94
N SER A 2 -24.42 11.69 25.42
CA SER A 2 -23.32 12.31 24.67
C SER A 2 -22.06 11.60 25.12
N THR A 3 -21.09 11.48 24.21
CA THR A 3 -19.79 10.79 24.30
C THR A 3 -19.81 9.28 24.11
N ASP A 4 -20.24 8.85 22.91
CA ASP A 4 -19.55 7.77 22.21
C ASP A 4 -18.40 8.46 21.43
N GLU A 5 -17.46 9.04 22.18
CA GLU A 5 -16.26 9.64 21.60
C GLU A 5 -15.47 8.50 20.94
N ALA A 6 -14.82 8.78 19.81
CA ALA A 6 -13.88 7.89 19.15
C ALA A 6 -12.60 7.70 20.01
N CYS A 7 -12.77 7.32 21.27
CA CYS A 7 -11.72 7.01 22.19
C CYS A 7 -11.50 5.50 22.13
N LEU A 8 -10.30 5.08 21.73
CA LEU A 8 -9.92 3.68 21.85
C LEU A 8 -9.83 3.38 23.35
N GLU A 9 -10.79 2.62 23.86
CA GLU A 9 -10.81 2.24 25.27
C GLU A 9 -9.51 1.51 25.62
N VAL A 10 -8.82 1.99 26.65
CA VAL A 10 -7.63 1.36 27.22
C VAL A 10 -8.09 0.16 28.07
N GLY A 11 -8.69 -0.83 27.42
CA GLY A 11 -9.02 -2.10 28.05
C GLY A 11 -7.76 -2.94 28.18
N ASN A 12 -7.06 -2.84 29.32
CA ASN A 12 -5.97 -3.73 29.75
C ASN A 12 -5.04 -4.22 28.62
N THR A 13 -4.58 -3.30 27.78
CA THR A 13 -3.64 -3.63 26.70
C THR A 13 -2.22 -3.41 27.20
N ASP A 14 -1.36 -4.42 27.07
CA ASP A 14 0.09 -4.33 27.33
C ASP A 14 0.82 -3.30 26.42
N ARG A 15 0.07 -2.57 25.58
CA ARG A 15 0.53 -1.68 24.51
C ARG A 15 -0.05 -0.27 24.66
N TYR A 16 -0.16 0.22 25.90
CA TYR A 16 -0.73 1.53 26.23
C TYR A 16 -0.09 2.71 25.47
N LEU A 17 1.22 2.66 25.17
CA LEU A 17 1.90 3.71 24.38
C LEU A 17 1.36 3.81 22.95
N CYS A 18 1.07 2.67 22.32
CA CYS A 18 0.51 2.63 20.97
C CYS A 18 -0.92 3.18 20.95
N VAL A 19 -1.71 2.83 21.97
CA VAL A 19 -3.09 3.32 22.11
C VAL A 19 -3.10 4.84 22.36
N ALA A 20 -2.20 5.34 23.21
CA ALA A 20 -2.06 6.78 23.44
C ALA A 20 -1.69 7.55 22.16
N ALA A 21 -0.75 7.04 21.38
CA ALA A 21 -0.37 7.65 20.10
C ALA A 21 -1.52 7.61 19.07
N ALA A 22 -2.27 6.50 19.02
CA ALA A 22 -3.44 6.38 18.16
C ALA A 22 -4.56 7.35 18.54
N ASN A 23 -4.85 7.49 19.84
CA ASN A 23 -5.83 8.45 20.35
C ASN A 23 -5.43 9.89 20.01
N ALA A 24 -4.18 10.27 20.24
CA ALA A 24 -3.67 11.59 19.89
C ALA A 24 -3.78 11.89 18.37
N LEU A 25 -3.56 10.87 17.53
CA LEU A 25 -3.74 11.01 16.08
C LEU A 25 -5.21 11.21 15.70
N VAL A 26 -6.12 10.43 16.29
CA VAL A 26 -7.57 10.57 16.06
C VAL A 26 -8.04 11.96 16.45
N GLU A 27 -7.66 12.43 17.64
CA GLU A 27 -8.00 13.78 18.13
C GLU A 27 -7.45 14.87 17.20
N PHE A 28 -6.20 14.72 16.74
CA PHE A 28 -5.61 15.63 15.77
C PHE A 28 -6.40 15.67 14.45
N LEU A 29 -6.83 14.52 13.93
CA LEU A 29 -7.61 14.44 12.69
C LEU A 29 -8.98 15.12 12.86
N GLU A 30 -9.71 14.83 13.94
CA GLU A 30 -11.02 15.42 14.19
C GLU A 30 -10.95 16.95 14.39
N MET A 31 -9.87 17.43 15.02
CA MET A 31 -9.63 18.84 15.22
C MET A 31 -9.26 19.54 13.90
N ASN A 32 -8.36 18.97 13.12
CA ASN A 32 -7.85 19.61 11.90
C ASN A 32 -8.85 19.57 10.73
N TYR A 33 -9.63 18.48 10.62
CA TYR A 33 -10.61 18.31 9.54
C TYR A 33 -12.04 18.69 9.94
N ASN A 34 -12.26 19.13 11.18
CA ASN A 34 -13.56 19.53 11.72
C ASN A 34 -14.67 18.47 11.46
N CYS A 35 -14.30 17.20 11.60
CA CYS A 35 -15.16 16.05 11.42
C CYS A 35 -15.13 15.17 12.68
N THR A 36 -16.15 14.33 12.83
CA THR A 36 -16.25 13.27 13.83
C THR A 36 -16.17 11.94 13.10
N LEU A 37 -15.31 11.04 13.55
CA LEU A 37 -15.27 9.68 13.00
C LEU A 37 -16.53 8.92 13.40
N LEU A 38 -17.10 8.16 12.47
CA LEU A 38 -18.31 7.38 12.74
C LEU A 38 -17.96 6.08 13.47
N PRO A 39 -18.79 5.61 14.42
CA PRO A 39 -18.62 4.32 15.07
C PRO A 39 -18.50 3.20 14.03
N HIS A 40 -17.68 2.19 14.32
CA HIS A 40 -17.45 1.01 13.46
C HIS A 40 -16.82 1.28 12.08
N THR A 41 -16.41 2.51 11.76
CA THR A 41 -15.77 2.82 10.47
C THR A 41 -14.24 2.76 10.51
N VAL A 42 -13.65 2.85 11.71
CA VAL A 42 -12.20 2.81 11.91
C VAL A 42 -11.84 1.58 12.72
N ARG A 43 -10.87 0.82 12.21
CA ARG A 43 -10.31 -0.35 12.88
C ARG A 43 -8.84 -0.10 13.18
N VAL A 44 -8.48 -0.13 14.46
CA VAL A 44 -7.08 0.02 14.90
C VAL A 44 -6.51 -1.37 15.19
N GLN A 45 -5.39 -1.68 14.54
CA GLN A 45 -4.71 -2.97 14.71
C GLN A 45 -3.25 -2.71 15.05
N TYR A 46 -2.76 -3.43 16.06
CA TYR A 46 -1.32 -3.49 16.31
C TYR A 46 -0.67 -4.40 15.28
N LEU A 47 0.33 -3.89 14.56
CA LEU A 47 1.08 -4.64 13.58
C LEU A 47 2.52 -4.79 14.05
N ALA A 48 2.92 -6.03 14.34
CA ALA A 48 4.31 -6.37 14.64
C ALA A 48 5.13 -6.35 13.33
N LEU A 49 6.31 -5.74 13.37
CA LEU A 49 7.19 -5.62 12.19
C LEU A 49 8.14 -6.81 12.02
N GLU A 50 8.01 -7.86 12.84
CA GLU A 50 8.90 -9.04 12.87
C GLU A 50 8.92 -9.81 11.54
N ASN A 51 7.80 -9.78 10.82
CA ASN A 51 7.65 -10.45 9.52
C ASN A 51 8.15 -9.62 8.34
N TYR A 52 8.73 -8.44 8.59
CA TYR A 52 9.24 -7.53 7.58
C TYR A 52 10.74 -7.28 7.78
N VAL A 53 11.43 -7.02 6.68
CA VAL A 53 12.83 -6.59 6.71
C VAL A 53 12.90 -5.11 7.08
N GLU A 54 13.72 -4.79 8.08
CA GLU A 54 13.98 -3.40 8.46
C GLU A 54 14.82 -2.70 7.38
N VAL A 55 14.23 -1.70 6.72
CA VAL A 55 14.92 -0.88 5.74
C VAL A 55 15.33 0.45 6.39
N SER A 56 16.62 0.61 6.66
CA SER A 56 17.12 1.88 7.21
C SER A 56 17.00 3.03 6.19
N PRO A 57 16.85 4.29 6.64
CA PRO A 57 16.79 5.45 5.73
C PRO A 57 18.04 5.62 4.86
N ILE A 58 19.22 5.17 5.34
CA ILE A 58 20.46 5.21 4.56
C ILE A 58 20.42 4.18 3.43
N ALA A 59 19.93 2.97 3.71
CA ALA A 59 19.79 1.90 2.73
C ALA A 59 18.71 2.25 1.70
N ALA A 60 17.55 2.77 2.13
CA ALA A 60 16.48 3.19 1.23
C ALA A 60 16.94 4.25 0.22
N ARG A 61 17.76 5.21 0.67
CA ARG A 61 18.38 6.23 -0.20
C ARG A 61 19.49 5.64 -1.08
N GLY A 62 20.37 4.82 -0.52
CA GLY A 62 21.46 4.18 -1.26
C GLY A 62 20.99 3.24 -2.36
N LEU A 63 19.83 2.61 -2.18
CA LEU A 63 19.16 1.75 -3.16
C LEU A 63 18.15 2.51 -4.05
N HIS A 64 17.99 3.82 -3.84
CA HIS A 64 17.02 4.64 -4.57
C HIS A 64 15.61 4.03 -4.61
N LEU A 65 15.15 3.47 -3.48
CA LEU A 65 13.88 2.73 -3.43
C LEU A 65 12.68 3.62 -3.80
N ILE A 66 12.68 4.86 -3.30
CA ILE A 66 11.69 5.88 -3.61
C ILE A 66 12.40 7.11 -4.14
N SER A 67 11.77 7.80 -5.09
CA SER A 67 12.21 9.10 -5.57
C SER A 67 12.46 10.03 -4.38
N SER A 68 13.74 10.23 -4.07
CA SER A 68 14.15 11.29 -3.18
C SER A 68 13.92 12.58 -3.95
N GLY A 69 12.97 13.40 -3.50
CA GLY A 69 12.87 14.78 -3.96
C GLY A 69 14.23 15.47 -3.91
N PRO A 70 14.43 16.58 -4.65
CA PRO A 70 15.71 17.26 -4.70
C PRO A 70 16.24 17.43 -3.27
N PRO A 71 17.54 17.12 -3.02
CA PRO A 71 18.09 17.11 -1.67
C PRO A 71 17.73 18.45 -1.01
N PRO A 72 17.39 18.45 0.30
CA PRO A 72 17.07 19.69 0.99
C PRO A 72 18.26 20.62 0.76
N ARG A 73 18.01 21.74 0.06
CA ARG A 73 19.02 22.77 -0.13
C ARG A 73 19.51 23.10 1.27
N ALA A 74 20.78 22.82 1.55
CA ALA A 74 21.43 23.30 2.75
C ALA A 74 21.16 24.81 2.79
N GLN A 75 20.30 25.24 3.71
CA GLN A 75 20.08 26.66 3.96
C GLN A 75 21.45 27.20 4.36
N SER A 76 22.06 27.95 3.45
CA SER A 76 23.27 28.71 3.77
C SER A 76 22.91 29.59 4.97
N GLY A 77 23.80 29.55 5.97
CA GLY A 77 23.55 29.99 7.34
C GLY A 77 22.79 31.30 7.51
N GLY A 78 22.02 31.35 8.60
CA GLY A 78 21.17 32.47 8.98
C GLY A 78 21.87 33.82 8.93
N GLN A 79 21.16 34.80 8.37
CA GLN A 79 21.44 36.19 8.66
C GLN A 79 21.06 36.44 10.12
N ARG A 80 22.07 36.44 11.00
CA ARG A 80 21.98 37.18 12.26
C ARG A 80 21.91 38.66 11.88
N GLN A 81 20.79 39.28 12.23
CA GLN A 81 20.57 40.71 12.10
C GLN A 81 21.07 41.33 13.41
N ASP A 82 22.36 41.66 13.45
CA ASP A 82 22.93 42.50 14.50
C ASP A 82 22.93 43.95 13.97
N ASP A 83 22.10 44.78 14.60
CA ASP A 83 22.03 46.22 14.36
C ASP A 83 23.31 46.90 14.87
N ALA A 84 24.13 47.44 13.97
CA ALA A 84 25.14 48.44 14.33
C ALA A 84 25.41 49.43 13.19
N VAL A 85 25.23 50.71 13.52
CA VAL A 85 25.44 51.90 12.70
C VAL A 85 26.92 52.10 12.38
N GLY A 86 27.19 52.57 11.15
CA GLY A 86 28.47 52.38 10.44
C GLY A 86 29.55 53.46 10.60
N CYS A 87 30.66 53.23 9.89
CA CYS A 87 31.54 54.25 9.29
C CYS A 87 32.68 53.62 8.44
N GLY A 88 32.69 53.89 7.13
CA GLY A 88 33.90 54.13 6.31
C GLY A 88 34.84 52.98 5.88
N PRO A 89 35.54 53.10 4.73
CA PRO A 89 35.84 51.97 3.85
C PRO A 89 37.28 51.43 3.98
N LYS A 90 37.45 50.10 3.94
CA LYS A 90 38.74 49.48 3.61
C LYS A 90 38.55 48.33 2.61
N LYS A 91 39.10 48.52 1.42
CA LYS A 91 39.35 47.48 0.41
C LYS A 91 40.03 46.29 1.08
N ARG A 92 39.35 45.14 1.17
CA ARG A 92 40.00 43.85 1.42
C ARG A 92 39.72 42.92 0.26
N SER A 93 40.82 42.66 -0.45
CA SER A 93 41.03 41.68 -1.50
C SER A 93 40.26 40.39 -1.23
N THR A 94 39.25 40.12 -2.06
CA THR A 94 38.68 38.78 -2.19
C THR A 94 39.75 37.90 -2.84
N ARG A 95 40.35 37.02 -2.05
CA ARG A 95 41.18 35.94 -2.60
C ARG A 95 40.28 35.13 -3.53
N LYS A 96 40.54 35.27 -4.83
CA LYS A 96 40.02 34.36 -5.85
C LYS A 96 40.56 32.98 -5.49
N THR A 97 39.71 32.12 -4.94
CA THR A 97 40.01 30.69 -4.87
C THR A 97 39.95 30.16 -6.30
N LEU A 98 41.10 30.14 -6.97
CA LEU A 98 41.27 29.69 -8.36
C LEU A 98 41.14 28.17 -8.53
N PHE A 99 40.77 27.45 -7.46
CA PHE A 99 40.46 26.02 -7.49
C PHE A 99 38.99 25.78 -7.15
N ARG A 100 38.09 26.36 -7.95
CA ARG A 100 36.77 25.78 -8.15
C ARG A 100 36.79 25.23 -9.57
N GLY A 101 37.24 23.98 -9.70
CA GLY A 101 37.12 23.24 -10.95
C GLY A 101 35.67 23.32 -11.45
N PRO A 102 35.43 23.16 -12.75
CA PRO A 102 34.08 23.12 -13.27
C PRO A 102 33.35 22.06 -12.46
N ARG A 103 32.34 22.46 -11.69
CA ARG A 103 31.28 21.50 -11.37
C ARG A 103 30.70 21.22 -12.74
N GLU A 104 31.18 20.15 -13.37
CA GLU A 104 30.35 19.40 -14.28
C GLU A 104 29.05 19.20 -13.51
N GLN A 105 28.06 20.03 -13.83
CA GLN A 105 26.70 19.53 -13.87
C GLN A 105 26.76 18.44 -14.93
N ARG A 106 27.25 17.26 -14.53
CA ARG A 106 26.63 16.04 -15.00
C ARG A 106 25.18 16.25 -14.65
N GLN A 107 24.43 16.70 -15.65
CA GLN A 107 23.05 16.27 -15.82
C GLN A 107 23.14 14.76 -15.95
N SER A 108 23.42 14.10 -14.82
CA SER A 108 23.21 12.68 -14.69
C SER A 108 21.74 12.52 -15.01
N ALA A 109 21.43 11.69 -16.00
CA ALA A 109 20.06 11.31 -16.29
C ALA A 109 19.35 11.07 -14.95
N PRO A 110 18.12 11.57 -14.77
CA PRO A 110 17.41 11.39 -13.52
C PRO A 110 17.38 9.89 -13.24
N MET A 111 18.11 9.45 -12.20
CA MET A 111 18.10 8.04 -11.82
C MET A 111 16.69 7.74 -11.35
N LEU A 112 15.98 6.94 -12.13
CA LEU A 112 14.63 6.51 -11.82
C LEU A 112 14.66 5.70 -10.52
N SER A 113 13.69 5.94 -9.64
CA SER A 113 13.60 5.14 -8.42
C SER A 113 13.11 3.73 -8.73
N LEU A 114 13.42 2.77 -7.86
CA LEU A 114 12.97 1.38 -8.04
C LEU A 114 11.44 1.30 -8.17
N VAL A 115 10.72 2.08 -7.36
CA VAL A 115 9.26 2.22 -7.48
C VAL A 115 8.86 2.69 -8.86
N ASP A 116 9.51 3.69 -9.44
CA ASP A 116 9.13 4.24 -10.75
C ASP A 116 9.38 3.23 -11.87
N VAL A 117 10.42 2.41 -11.74
CA VAL A 117 10.74 1.34 -12.70
C VAL A 117 9.73 0.18 -12.61
N LEU A 118 9.31 -0.21 -11.40
CA LEU A 118 8.41 -1.35 -11.19
C LEU A 118 6.92 -0.99 -11.32
N ASN A 119 6.56 0.28 -11.19
CA ASN A 119 5.16 0.69 -11.12
C ASN A 119 4.48 0.70 -12.49
N HIS A 120 3.96 -0.45 -12.87
CA HIS A 120 3.03 -0.63 -13.99
C HIS A 120 1.63 -1.05 -13.51
N THR A 121 1.22 -0.55 -12.34
CA THR A 121 -0.09 -0.82 -11.74
C THR A 121 -1.19 -0.04 -12.47
N MET A 122 -2.39 -0.61 -12.55
CA MET A 122 -3.54 0.03 -13.22
C MET A 122 -4.39 0.89 -12.29
N THR A 123 -4.21 0.74 -10.96
CA THR A 123 -4.98 1.45 -9.95
C THR A 123 -4.08 2.24 -9.01
N ILE A 124 -4.57 3.38 -8.52
CA ILE A 124 -3.84 4.21 -7.54
C ILE A 124 -3.54 3.41 -6.27
N VAL A 125 -4.52 2.62 -5.81
CA VAL A 125 -4.37 1.72 -4.64
C VAL A 125 -3.28 0.67 -4.89
N GLY A 126 -3.21 0.08 -6.09
CA GLY A 126 -2.14 -0.84 -6.46
C GLY A 126 -0.77 -0.18 -6.42
N GLY A 127 -0.65 1.07 -6.87
CA GLY A 127 0.59 1.84 -6.76
C GLY A 127 1.01 2.11 -5.31
N ARG A 128 0.05 2.42 -4.43
CA ARG A 128 0.32 2.56 -2.98
C ARG A 128 0.78 1.24 -2.36
N LEU A 129 0.13 0.14 -2.71
CA LEU A 129 0.48 -1.21 -2.24
C LEU A 129 1.87 -1.64 -2.73
N LEU A 130 2.23 -1.32 -3.97
CA LEU A 130 3.58 -1.58 -4.49
C LEU A 130 4.63 -0.79 -3.70
N ARG A 131 4.37 0.49 -3.42
CA ARG A 131 5.26 1.33 -2.62
C ARG A 131 5.45 0.80 -1.20
N SER A 132 4.38 0.39 -0.53
CA SER A 132 4.48 -0.21 0.82
C SER A 132 5.23 -1.55 0.76
N THR A 133 4.97 -2.39 -0.24
CA THR A 133 5.66 -3.68 -0.42
C THR A 133 7.16 -3.51 -0.62
N ILE A 134 7.61 -2.49 -1.37
CA ILE A 134 9.04 -2.22 -1.58
C ILE A 134 9.70 -1.67 -0.30
N LEU A 135 9.00 -0.84 0.46
CA LEU A 135 9.50 -0.29 1.73
C LEU A 135 9.50 -1.29 2.88
N GLN A 136 8.63 -2.30 2.81
CA GLN A 136 8.46 -3.34 3.82
C GLN A 136 8.53 -4.71 3.15
N PRO A 137 9.75 -5.17 2.77
CA PRO A 137 9.92 -6.51 2.20
C PRO A 137 9.52 -7.58 3.22
N LEU A 138 8.85 -8.64 2.76
CA LEU A 138 8.47 -9.76 3.62
C LEU A 138 9.69 -10.60 4.01
N ARG A 139 9.63 -11.19 5.21
CA ARG A 139 10.60 -12.18 5.72
C ARG A 139 10.06 -13.62 5.69
N ASP A 140 8.73 -13.77 5.68
CA ASP A 140 8.07 -15.09 5.69
C ASP A 140 8.26 -15.82 4.35
N PRO A 141 8.96 -16.98 4.32
CA PRO A 141 9.24 -17.70 3.08
C PRO A 141 7.97 -18.21 2.39
N THR A 142 6.97 -18.68 3.14
CA THR A 142 5.73 -19.21 2.56
C THR A 142 4.95 -18.12 1.82
N SER A 143 4.80 -16.94 2.41
CA SER A 143 4.18 -15.79 1.75
C SER A 143 4.95 -15.33 0.51
N ILE A 144 6.28 -15.42 0.52
CA ILE A 144 7.13 -15.06 -0.62
C ILE A 144 6.93 -16.07 -1.76
N GLU A 145 6.97 -17.36 -1.47
CA GLU A 145 6.76 -18.44 -2.44
C GLU A 145 5.37 -18.34 -3.09
N LEU A 146 4.32 -18.09 -2.30
CA LEU A 146 2.96 -17.89 -2.83
C LEU A 146 2.91 -16.71 -3.81
N ARG A 147 3.56 -15.59 -3.50
CA ARG A 147 3.63 -14.45 -4.42
C ARG A 147 4.38 -14.80 -5.71
N TYR A 148 5.46 -15.58 -5.61
CA TYR A 148 6.18 -16.05 -6.80
C TYR A 148 5.31 -16.96 -7.67
N VAL A 149 4.56 -17.89 -7.07
CA VAL A 149 3.61 -18.76 -7.80
C VAL A 149 2.57 -17.91 -8.53
N CYS A 150 1.98 -16.91 -7.87
CA CYS A 150 1.00 -16.03 -8.53
C CYS A 150 1.61 -15.25 -9.71
N VAL A 151 2.84 -14.75 -9.57
CA VAL A 151 3.53 -14.02 -10.65
C VAL A 151 3.88 -14.95 -11.80
N GLU A 152 4.34 -16.16 -11.51
CA GLU A 152 4.68 -17.17 -12.51
C GLU A 152 3.45 -17.61 -13.30
N TRP A 153 2.33 -17.85 -12.62
CA TRP A 153 1.05 -18.16 -13.27
C TRP A 153 0.59 -17.02 -14.19
N LEU A 154 0.59 -15.77 -13.70
CA LEU A 154 0.23 -14.58 -14.50
C LEU A 154 1.18 -14.33 -15.68
N ARG A 155 2.44 -14.80 -15.58
CA ARG A 155 3.42 -14.70 -16.67
C ARG A 155 3.14 -15.72 -17.77
N GLN A 156 2.72 -16.93 -17.40
CA GLN A 156 2.43 -18.01 -18.35
C GLN A 156 1.12 -17.75 -19.10
N GLU A 157 0.10 -17.23 -18.41
CA GLU A 157 -1.22 -17.00 -18.98
C GLU A 157 -1.43 -15.52 -19.40
N GLU A 158 -0.83 -15.12 -20.51
CA GLU A 158 -0.81 -13.72 -20.96
C GLU A 158 -2.22 -13.14 -21.24
N GLU A 159 -3.15 -13.97 -21.74
CA GLU A 159 -4.51 -13.52 -22.05
C GLU A 159 -5.33 -13.21 -20.80
N THR A 160 -5.17 -14.00 -19.73
CA THR A 160 -5.79 -13.67 -18.43
C THR A 160 -5.20 -12.40 -17.85
N LEU A 161 -3.88 -12.20 -17.92
CA LEU A 161 -3.24 -10.97 -17.47
C LEU A 161 -3.76 -9.75 -18.24
N LYS A 162 -3.91 -9.85 -19.57
CA LYS A 162 -4.51 -8.77 -20.38
C LYS A 162 -5.96 -8.50 -19.99
N ALA A 163 -6.77 -9.54 -19.81
CA ALA A 163 -8.17 -9.41 -19.39
C ALA A 163 -8.28 -8.72 -18.02
N LEU A 164 -7.49 -9.15 -17.04
CA LEU A 164 -7.46 -8.56 -15.70
C LEU A 164 -6.99 -7.10 -15.73
N ARG A 165 -5.97 -6.77 -16.52
CA ARG A 165 -5.50 -5.39 -16.66
C ARG A 165 -6.58 -4.47 -17.25
N ARG A 166 -7.34 -4.93 -18.25
CA ARG A 166 -8.48 -4.18 -18.81
C ARG A 166 -9.56 -3.95 -17.75
N SER A 167 -9.94 -4.98 -16.99
CA SER A 167 -10.92 -4.84 -15.89
C SER A 167 -10.43 -3.90 -14.79
N LEU A 168 -9.17 -4.00 -14.39
CA LEU A 168 -8.55 -3.13 -13.37
C LEU A 168 -8.42 -1.67 -13.84
N GLN A 169 -8.23 -1.43 -15.13
CA GLN A 169 -8.14 -0.08 -15.68
C GLN A 169 -9.46 0.69 -15.52
N LEU A 170 -10.61 0.01 -15.60
CA LEU A 170 -11.92 0.62 -15.32
C LEU A 170 -12.00 1.16 -13.88
N LEU A 171 -11.36 0.47 -12.95
CA LEU A 171 -11.27 0.85 -11.54
C LEU A 171 -10.20 1.93 -11.29
N GLY A 172 -9.22 2.05 -12.19
CA GLY A 172 -8.08 2.96 -12.04
C GLY A 172 -8.43 4.45 -12.04
N ASN A 173 -9.56 4.82 -12.65
CA ASN A 173 -9.99 6.21 -12.75
C ASN A 173 -10.42 6.82 -11.41
N ASN A 174 -10.83 6.00 -10.45
CA ASN A 174 -11.30 6.44 -9.14
C ASN A 174 -10.46 5.81 -8.03
N ASP A 175 -10.11 6.60 -7.03
CA ASP A 175 -9.42 6.11 -5.84
C ASP A 175 -10.44 5.49 -4.86
N ILE A 176 -10.56 4.15 -4.89
CA ILE A 176 -11.49 3.37 -4.05
C ILE A 176 -11.41 3.78 -2.58
N GLU A 177 -10.19 3.84 -2.04
CA GLU A 177 -9.96 4.13 -0.63
C GLU A 177 -10.45 5.55 -0.28
N ARG A 178 -10.24 6.51 -1.18
CA ARG A 178 -10.70 7.89 -1.01
C ARG A 178 -12.21 8.01 -1.08
N THR A 179 -12.85 7.29 -2.01
CA THR A 179 -14.31 7.28 -2.12
C THR A 179 -14.95 6.67 -0.88
N VAL A 180 -14.42 5.54 -0.38
CA VAL A 180 -14.91 4.89 0.84
C VAL A 180 -14.67 5.75 2.08
N SER A 181 -13.53 6.46 2.14
CA SER A 181 -13.21 7.35 3.26
C SER A 181 -14.23 8.48 3.45
N ASN A 182 -14.93 8.94 2.40
CA ASN A 182 -16.00 9.95 2.55
C ASN A 182 -17.16 9.49 3.43
N PHE A 183 -17.30 8.19 3.66
CA PHE A 183 -18.35 7.58 4.48
C PHE A 183 -17.88 7.20 5.88
N SER A 184 -16.60 7.39 6.21
CA SER A 184 -16.05 7.06 7.53
C SER A 184 -16.21 8.17 8.58
N HIS A 185 -16.63 9.36 8.15
CA HIS A 185 -16.66 10.53 9.01
C HIS A 185 -17.85 11.44 8.71
N GLU A 186 -18.22 12.26 9.69
CA GLU A 186 -19.27 13.26 9.58
C GLU A 186 -18.72 14.67 9.87
N PRO A 187 -18.96 15.68 9.02
CA PRO A 187 -18.56 17.04 9.34
C PRO A 187 -19.37 17.56 10.55
N LYS A 188 -18.70 18.24 11.49
CA LYS A 188 -19.37 18.83 12.67
C LYS A 188 -20.42 19.87 12.30
N VAL A 189 -20.28 20.49 11.12
CA VAL A 189 -21.24 21.44 10.55
C VAL A 189 -21.70 20.94 9.19
N GLN A 190 -22.99 20.62 9.08
CA GLN A 190 -23.61 20.24 7.82
C GLN A 190 -23.93 21.50 7.00
N THR A 191 -23.47 21.52 5.75
CA THR A 191 -23.74 22.58 4.78
C THR A 191 -24.30 21.99 3.48
N LEU A 192 -24.94 22.82 2.65
CA LEU A 192 -25.42 22.35 1.34
C LEU A 192 -24.29 21.71 0.50
N LYS A 193 -23.07 22.25 0.59
CA LYS A 193 -21.89 21.72 -0.09
C LYS A 193 -21.51 20.33 0.43
N THR A 194 -21.52 20.10 1.75
CA THR A 194 -21.18 18.78 2.31
C THR A 194 -22.24 17.74 1.95
N MET A 195 -23.51 18.12 1.92
CA MET A 195 -24.59 17.24 1.46
C MET A 195 -24.46 16.89 -0.02
N GLN A 196 -24.16 17.88 -0.87
CA GLN A 196 -23.92 17.66 -2.30
C GLN A 196 -22.74 16.70 -2.53
N GLN A 197 -21.62 16.93 -1.84
CA GLN A 197 -20.44 16.05 -1.91
C GLN A 197 -20.77 14.62 -1.46
N ARG A 198 -21.64 14.43 -0.47
CA ARG A 198 -22.10 13.10 -0.05
C ARG A 198 -22.89 12.40 -1.14
N ILE A 199 -23.81 13.11 -1.79
CA ILE A 199 -24.59 12.54 -2.90
C ILE A 199 -23.67 12.13 -4.04
N GLU A 200 -22.70 12.98 -4.39
CA GLU A 200 -21.69 12.68 -5.40
C GLU A 200 -20.81 11.48 -5.01
N ALA A 201 -20.43 11.37 -3.74
CA ALA A 201 -19.70 10.22 -3.21
C ALA A 201 -20.51 8.91 -3.36
N VAL A 202 -21.83 8.94 -3.13
CA VAL A 202 -22.69 7.75 -3.31
C VAL A 202 -22.77 7.35 -4.78
N VAL A 203 -22.88 8.31 -5.69
CA VAL A 203 -22.91 8.04 -7.14
C VAL A 203 -21.58 7.43 -7.61
N THR A 204 -20.45 7.98 -7.17
CA THR A 204 -19.12 7.45 -7.51
C THR A 204 -18.91 6.05 -6.92
N LEU A 205 -19.38 5.80 -5.68
CA LEU A 205 -19.37 4.47 -5.07
C LEU A 205 -20.19 3.47 -5.89
N TRP A 206 -21.38 3.85 -6.35
CA TRP A 206 -22.22 2.99 -7.17
C TRP A 206 -21.52 2.59 -8.48
N GLN A 207 -20.90 3.55 -9.17
CA GLN A 207 -20.11 3.29 -10.39
C GLN A 207 -18.95 2.33 -10.10
N LEU A 208 -18.26 2.53 -8.98
CA LEU A 208 -17.15 1.70 -8.53
C LEU A 208 -17.58 0.25 -8.27
N LEU A 209 -18.73 0.05 -7.64
CA LEU A 209 -19.33 -1.29 -7.46
C LEU A 209 -19.62 -1.94 -8.82
N GLY A 210 -20.11 -1.18 -9.79
CA GLY A 210 -20.33 -1.67 -11.16
C GLY A 210 -19.05 -2.10 -11.88
N SER A 211 -17.92 -1.44 -11.63
CA SER A 211 -16.60 -1.88 -12.15
C SER A 211 -16.05 -3.07 -11.37
N ALA A 212 -16.25 -3.11 -10.05
CA ALA A 212 -15.79 -4.21 -9.20
C ALA A 212 -16.50 -5.53 -9.54
N THR A 213 -17.79 -5.50 -9.86
CA THR A 213 -18.52 -6.71 -10.28
C THR A 213 -17.97 -7.28 -11.59
N GLN A 214 -17.60 -6.44 -12.56
CA GLN A 214 -16.94 -6.89 -13.80
C GLN A 214 -15.57 -7.52 -13.54
N LEU A 215 -14.83 -7.00 -12.57
CA LEU A 215 -13.58 -7.61 -12.15
C LEU A 215 -13.82 -8.98 -11.51
N THR A 216 -14.84 -9.11 -10.65
CA THR A 216 -15.18 -10.41 -10.05
C THR A 216 -15.62 -11.43 -11.09
N THR A 217 -16.42 -11.04 -12.09
CA THR A 217 -16.83 -11.97 -13.16
C THR A 217 -15.64 -12.41 -14.00
N THR A 218 -14.74 -11.48 -14.36
CA THR A 218 -13.51 -11.84 -15.09
C THR A 218 -12.62 -12.78 -14.29
N LEU A 219 -12.39 -12.53 -13.00
CA LEU A 219 -11.66 -13.46 -12.13
C LEU A 219 -12.34 -14.83 -12.03
N SER A 220 -13.67 -14.87 -11.90
CA SER A 220 -14.41 -16.14 -11.82
C SER A 220 -14.31 -16.96 -13.10
N ASN A 221 -14.21 -16.32 -14.26
CA ASN A 221 -14.01 -17.00 -15.53
C ASN A 221 -12.60 -17.56 -15.64
N CYS A 222 -11.57 -16.77 -15.28
CA CYS A 222 -10.17 -17.23 -15.28
C CYS A 222 -9.95 -18.42 -14.34
N LEU A 223 -10.58 -18.43 -13.16
CA LEU A 223 -10.47 -19.55 -12.21
C LEU A 223 -11.26 -20.79 -12.65
N ARG A 224 -12.25 -20.65 -13.55
CA ARG A 224 -13.06 -21.77 -14.05
C ARG A 224 -12.43 -22.50 -15.23
N GLU A 225 -11.53 -21.84 -15.98
CA GLU A 225 -10.81 -22.46 -17.10
C GLU A 225 -9.90 -23.61 -16.62
N ASP A 226 -9.38 -23.55 -15.39
CA ASP A 226 -8.58 -24.63 -14.79
C ASP A 226 -9.40 -25.89 -14.42
N GLU A 227 -10.65 -25.71 -13.98
CA GLU A 227 -11.55 -26.83 -13.60
C GLU A 227 -12.17 -27.54 -14.82
N GLY A 228 -12.20 -26.87 -15.98
CA GLY A 228 -12.72 -27.43 -17.23
C GLY A 228 -11.75 -28.39 -17.92
N ALA A 229 -10.44 -28.16 -17.76
CA ALA A 229 -9.41 -28.97 -18.42
C ALA A 229 -9.27 -30.40 -17.86
N LEU A 230 -9.84 -30.68 -16.69
CA LEU A 230 -9.83 -32.03 -16.07
C LEU A 230 -11.08 -32.88 -16.41
N LYS A 231 -12.01 -32.39 -17.24
CA LYS A 231 -13.22 -33.16 -17.62
C LYS A 231 -13.18 -33.78 -19.01
N ASP A 232 -12.15 -33.50 -19.81
CA ASP A 232 -12.07 -33.97 -21.20
C ASP A 232 -11.23 -35.26 -21.39
N CYS A 233 -10.82 -35.95 -20.30
CA CYS A 233 -10.01 -37.18 -20.39
C CYS A 233 -10.76 -38.51 -20.15
N GLU A 234 -12.05 -38.50 -19.84
CA GLU A 234 -12.80 -39.73 -19.52
C GLU A 234 -13.65 -40.28 -20.69
N HIS A 235 -13.18 -40.32 -21.93
CA HIS A 235 -13.86 -41.09 -23.00
C HIS A 235 -12.88 -41.74 -23.99
N GLY A 236 -12.04 -42.66 -23.49
CA GLY A 236 -11.21 -43.49 -24.36
C GLY A 236 -10.55 -44.67 -23.64
N GLY A 237 -11.32 -45.70 -23.28
CA GLY A 237 -10.74 -47.05 -23.15
C GLY A 237 -10.53 -47.67 -24.55
N PRO A 238 -9.84 -48.83 -24.70
CA PRO A 238 -9.19 -49.66 -23.67
C PRO A 238 -7.75 -50.14 -24.05
N ARG A 239 -6.99 -50.69 -23.11
CA ARG A 239 -6.27 -51.99 -23.23
C ARG A 239 -5.41 -52.33 -22.01
N SER A 240 -5.52 -53.60 -21.62
CA SER A 240 -4.89 -54.29 -20.51
C SER A 240 -3.37 -54.19 -20.47
N HIS A 241 -2.81 -54.10 -19.26
CA HIS A 241 -1.75 -55.02 -18.82
C HIS A 241 -1.63 -55.00 -17.29
N ASP A 242 -1.67 -56.19 -16.70
CA ASP A 242 -1.34 -56.47 -15.31
C ASP A 242 0.03 -55.91 -14.94
N CYS A 243 0.18 -55.39 -13.72
CA CYS A 243 1.36 -55.58 -12.88
C CYS A 243 1.04 -55.17 -11.43
N CYS A 244 1.13 -56.16 -10.55
CA CYS A 244 1.12 -56.04 -9.09
C CYS A 244 2.43 -55.46 -8.54
N LEU A 245 2.41 -55.18 -7.22
CA LEU A 245 3.52 -54.87 -6.29
C LEU A 245 3.87 -53.38 -6.21
N SER A 246 4.01 -52.73 -5.06
CA SER A 246 3.97 -53.14 -3.64
C SER A 246 3.73 -51.90 -2.78
N SER A 247 3.24 -52.16 -1.56
CA SER A 247 3.09 -51.26 -0.43
C SER A 247 4.30 -50.33 -0.20
N ASP A 248 4.03 -49.07 0.16
CA ASP A 248 4.70 -48.48 1.32
C ASP A 248 3.80 -47.40 1.95
N SER A 249 3.60 -47.53 3.26
CA SER A 249 2.69 -46.73 4.07
C SER A 249 3.51 -45.67 4.81
N GLY A 250 3.53 -44.45 4.28
CA GLY A 250 4.15 -43.28 4.93
C GLY A 250 3.09 -42.37 5.57
N LYS A 251 2.81 -42.63 6.84
CA LYS A 251 1.91 -41.88 7.73
C LYS A 251 2.59 -40.57 8.15
N TYR A 252 1.98 -39.41 7.85
CA TYR A 252 2.33 -38.13 8.48
C TYR A 252 1.09 -37.54 9.12
N ASP A 253 1.11 -37.50 10.44
CA ASP A 253 0.04 -36.99 11.30
C ASP A 253 -0.17 -35.49 11.09
N VAL A 254 -1.43 -35.11 10.91
CA VAL A 254 -1.92 -33.73 10.87
C VAL A 254 -2.00 -33.24 12.32
N ASN A 255 -1.20 -32.24 12.68
CA ASN A 255 -1.43 -31.49 13.91
C ASN A 255 -2.53 -30.47 13.68
N GLU A 256 -3.69 -30.80 14.22
CA GLU A 256 -4.90 -30.01 14.37
C GLU A 256 -4.73 -29.07 15.58
N GLY A 257 -4.91 -27.76 15.38
CA GLY A 257 -4.88 -26.77 16.47
C GLY A 257 -4.44 -25.37 16.02
N ASP A 258 -5.34 -24.57 15.44
CA ASP A 258 -6.21 -23.73 16.27
C ASP A 258 -7.18 -22.88 15.44
N ALA A 259 -8.34 -22.71 16.04
CA ALA A 259 -9.61 -22.40 15.42
C ALA A 259 -9.73 -20.99 14.83
N TYR A 260 -10.35 -20.94 13.65
CA TYR A 260 -11.20 -19.84 13.23
C TYR A 260 -12.25 -19.54 14.31
N CYS A 261 -12.20 -18.36 14.94
CA CYS A 261 -13.34 -17.81 15.65
C CYS A 261 -14.18 -16.96 14.69
N SER A 262 -15.35 -17.50 14.35
CA SER A 262 -16.46 -16.84 13.65
C SER A 262 -17.53 -16.47 14.68
N PHE A 263 -17.89 -15.19 14.82
CA PHE A 263 -19.03 -14.67 15.58
C PHE A 263 -19.32 -13.26 14.99
N ARG A 264 -20.48 -12.87 14.41
CA ARG A 264 -21.90 -12.92 14.84
C ARG A 264 -22.00 -12.55 16.32
N ASP A 265 -22.50 -11.40 16.76
CA ASP A 265 -23.46 -10.41 16.23
C ASP A 265 -22.96 -8.98 16.48
#